data_AF-A0A2E0R3R7-F1
#
_entry.id   AF-A0A2E0R3R7-F1
#
_cell.length_a   1.000
_cell.length_b   1.000
_cell.length_c   1.000
_cell.angle_alpha   90.00
_cell.angle_beta   90.00
_cell.angle_gamma   90.00
#
_symmetry.space_group_name_H-M   'P 1'
#
loop_
_entity.id
_entity.type
_entity.pdbx_description
1 polymer ?
#
loop_
_entity_poly.entity_id
_entity_poly.type
_entity_poly.pdbx_seq_one_letter_code
_entity_poly.pdbx_strand_id
1 'polypeptide(L)'
;MLDYARFSSMEVPETIVCVDCGQPARLLSFPPEEGWEVGDIVAYRCSGCNDRWDLVVAGEDENQATDSVSAEARAILEQRVRDQREA
;
A
#
# COMPACT_ATOMS: atom_id res chain seq x y z
N MET A 1 -24.68 14.44 16.84
CA MET A 1 -24.01 13.54 17.81
C MET A 1 -22.79 13.05 17.07
N LEU A 2 -21.67 13.74 17.25
CA LEU A 2 -20.42 13.44 16.53
C LEU A 2 -19.89 12.11 17.08
N ASP A 3 -19.81 11.10 16.22
CA ASP A 3 -19.18 9.81 16.50
C ASP A 3 -17.68 10.00 16.71
N TYR A 4 -17.32 10.53 17.88
CA TYR A 4 -15.95 10.70 18.35
C TYR A 4 -15.48 9.42 19.04
N ALA A 5 -15.52 8.30 18.32
CA ALA A 5 -15.16 7.00 18.85
C ALA A 5 -14.32 6.23 17.85
N ARG A 6 -13.01 6.49 17.90
CA ARG A 6 -11.95 5.51 18.19
C ARG A 6 -10.69 5.85 17.39
N PHE A 7 -9.74 6.56 18.01
CA PHE A 7 -8.35 6.54 17.56
C PHE A 7 -7.81 5.12 17.82
N SER A 8 -8.05 4.21 16.88
CA SER A 8 -7.30 2.96 16.84
C SER A 8 -5.90 3.33 16.37
N SER A 9 -4.93 3.30 17.29
CA SER A 9 -3.50 3.28 16.95
C SER A 9 -3.29 2.29 15.80
N MET A 10 -2.72 2.78 14.69
CA MET A 10 -2.54 1.98 13.51
C MET A 10 -1.30 1.09 13.65
N GLU A 11 -1.42 -0.20 13.32
CA GLU A 11 -0.29 -1.12 13.38
C GLU A 11 0.54 -1.01 12.09
N VAL A 12 1.57 -0.16 12.12
CA VAL A 12 2.56 -0.08 11.05
C VAL A 12 3.54 -1.27 11.17
N PRO A 13 3.70 -2.11 10.14
CA PRO A 13 4.53 -3.30 10.23
C PRO A 13 6.03 -2.94 10.31
N GLU A 14 6.81 -3.64 11.13
CA GLU A 14 8.26 -3.41 11.19
C GLU A 14 9.00 -3.81 9.90
N THR A 15 8.40 -4.68 9.09
CA THR A 15 9.00 -5.22 7.86
C THR A 15 7.96 -5.34 6.75
N ILE A 16 8.34 -4.91 5.55
CA ILE A 16 7.58 -5.09 4.32
C ILE A 16 8.41 -5.82 3.26
N VAL A 17 7.77 -6.25 2.18
CA VAL A 17 8.46 -6.78 0.99
C VAL A 17 8.80 -5.62 0.07
N CYS A 18 10.06 -5.52 -0.36
CA CYS A 18 10.47 -4.50 -1.34
C CYS A 18 9.82 -4.79 -2.70
N VAL A 19 9.15 -3.80 -3.29
CA VAL A 19 8.50 -3.93 -4.60
C VAL A 19 9.50 -4.14 -5.75
N ASP A 20 10.72 -3.61 -5.61
CA ASP A 20 11.73 -3.67 -6.68
C ASP A 20 12.52 -4.99 -6.71
N CYS A 21 12.86 -5.55 -5.55
CA CYS A 21 13.75 -6.72 -5.48
C CYS A 21 13.22 -7.89 -4.65
N GLY A 22 12.03 -7.77 -4.06
CA GLY A 22 11.39 -8.82 -3.27
C GLY A 22 12.05 -9.15 -1.93
N GLN A 23 13.21 -8.53 -1.61
CA GLN A 23 13.86 -8.72 -0.32
C GLN A 23 13.18 -7.90 0.80
N PRO A 24 13.37 -8.27 2.08
CA PRO A 24 12.79 -7.53 3.19
C PRO A 24 13.26 -6.07 3.24
N ALA A 25 12.34 -5.15 3.51
CA ALA A 25 12.64 -3.77 3.88
C ALA A 25 12.18 -3.49 5.30
N ARG A 26 13.05 -2.90 6.12
CA ARG A 26 12.78 -2.64 7.54
C ARG A 26 12.42 -1.19 7.80
N LEU A 27 11.50 -0.99 8.74
CA LEU A 27 11.05 0.33 9.20
C LEU A 27 12.22 1.11 9.80
N LEU A 28 12.34 2.38 9.42
CA LEU A 28 13.32 3.34 9.93
C LEU A 28 12.67 4.41 10.80
N SER A 29 11.40 4.72 10.57
CA SER A 29 10.67 5.72 11.37
C SER A 29 10.33 5.17 12.75
N PHE A 30 10.40 6.03 13.77
CA PHE A 30 9.95 5.71 15.12
C PHE A 30 8.49 6.14 15.31
N PRO A 31 7.68 5.35 16.03
CA PRO A 31 6.30 5.74 16.33
C PRO A 31 6.25 7.06 17.12
N PRO A 32 5.30 7.95 16.81
CA PRO A 32 4.96 9.09 17.65
C PRO A 32 4.51 8.63 19.04
N GLU A 33 4.55 9.53 20.03
CA GLU A 33 4.14 9.21 21.41
C GLU A 33 2.69 8.73 21.49
N GLU A 34 1.83 9.24 20.63
CA GLU A 34 0.39 8.95 20.55
C GLU A 34 0.08 7.74 19.66
N GLY A 35 1.10 7.15 19.02
CA GLY A 35 0.97 6.10 18.01
C GLY A 35 0.90 6.65 16.59
N TRP A 36 0.69 5.75 15.63
CA TRP A 36 0.56 6.12 14.20
C TRP A 36 -0.87 6.53 13.87
N GLU A 37 -0.99 7.55 13.03
CA GLU A 37 -2.26 8.03 12.48
C GLU A 37 -2.32 7.87 10.96
N VAL A 38 -3.54 7.81 10.41
CA VAL A 38 -3.74 7.79 8.95
C VAL A 38 -3.23 9.10 8.35
N GLY A 39 -2.45 9.00 7.28
CA GLY A 39 -1.78 10.13 6.64
C GLY A 39 -0.34 10.33 7.08
N ASP A 40 0.11 9.71 8.17
CA ASP A 40 1.52 9.74 8.58
C ASP A 40 2.42 9.11 7.50
N ILE A 41 3.67 9.57 7.43
CA ILE A 41 4.66 9.02 6.49
C ILE A 41 5.70 8.21 7.25
N VAL A 42 5.86 6.96 6.84
CA VAL A 42 6.83 6.02 7.40
C VAL A 42 7.88 5.63 6.37
N ALA A 43 9.14 5.60 6.79
CA ALA A 43 10.27 5.27 5.93
C ALA A 43 10.74 3.84 6.14
N TYR A 44 10.99 3.10 5.06
CA TYR A 44 11.60 1.77 5.06
C TYR A 44 12.88 1.76 4.24
N ARG A 45 13.80 0.85 4.58
CA ARG A 45 15.01 0.58 3.78
C ARG A 45 15.17 -0.90 3.49
N CYS A 46 15.36 -1.22 2.21
CA CYS A 46 15.54 -2.59 1.75
C CYS A 46 16.93 -3.14 2.10
N SER A 47 17.00 -4.40 2.56
CA SER A 47 18.27 -5.10 2.79
C SER A 47 18.95 -5.61 1.51
N GLY A 48 18.21 -5.72 0.40
CA GLY A 48 18.69 -6.22 -0.88
C GLY A 48 19.22 -5.12 -1.79
N CYS A 49 18.35 -4.21 -2.22
CA CYS A 49 18.72 -3.14 -3.16
C CYS A 49 19.20 -1.84 -2.48
N ASN A 50 19.04 -1.72 -1.16
CA ASN A 50 19.34 -0.50 -0.40
C ASN A 50 18.52 0.74 -0.80
N ASP A 51 17.45 0.56 -1.57
CA ASP A 51 16.49 1.62 -1.83
C ASP A 51 15.65 1.95 -0.59
N ARG A 52 15.07 3.16 -0.61
CA ARG A 52 14.22 3.71 0.45
C ARG A 52 12.80 3.87 -0.08
N TRP A 53 11.83 3.53 0.77
CA TRP A 53 10.42 3.71 0.51
C TRP A 53 9.81 4.61 1.57
N ASP A 54 9.12 5.66 1.16
CA ASP A 54 8.31 6.53 2.03
C ASP A 54 6.85 6.24 1.73
N LEU A 55 6.14 5.65 2.69
CA LEU A 55 4.76 5.17 2.53
C LEU A 55 3.84 5.93 3.47
N VAL A 56 2.64 6.24 2.97
CA VAL A 56 1.57 6.84 3.76
C VAL A 56 0.86 5.74 4.54
N VAL A 57 0.65 5.94 5.84
CA VAL A 57 -0.20 5.10 6.68
C VAL A 57 -1.65 5.27 6.20
N ALA A 58 -2.20 4.24 5.56
CA ALA A 58 -3.55 4.25 4.97
C ALA A 58 -4.55 3.56 5.89
N GLY A 59 -5.78 4.05 5.98
CA GLY A 59 -6.85 3.49 6.82
C GLY A 59 -7.37 2.12 6.36
N GLU A 60 -8.12 1.41 7.23
CA GLU A 60 -8.68 0.08 6.94
C GLU A 60 -9.62 0.05 5.71
N ASP A 61 -10.34 1.15 5.45
CA ASP A 61 -11.23 1.31 4.29
C ASP A 61 -10.52 1.81 3.02
N GLU A 62 -9.26 2.24 3.11
CA GLU A 62 -8.49 2.78 1.98
C GLU A 62 -7.79 1.70 1.15
N ASN A 63 -7.95 0.41 1.52
CA ASN A 63 -7.65 -0.70 0.62
C ASN A 63 -8.75 -0.92 -0.44
N GLN A 64 -9.69 0.01 -0.56
CA GLN A 64 -10.44 0.16 -1.80
C GLN A 64 -9.45 0.57 -2.87
N ALA A 65 -9.08 -0.38 -3.73
CA ALA A 65 -8.36 -0.12 -4.96
C ALA A 65 -9.09 1.00 -5.72
N THR A 66 -8.65 2.25 -5.50
CA THR A 66 -9.21 3.44 -6.14
C THR A 66 -9.14 3.17 -7.63
N ASP A 67 -10.32 3.03 -8.26
CA ASP A 67 -10.57 2.61 -9.65
C ASP A 67 -9.29 2.32 -10.45
N SER A 68 -8.61 1.24 -10.06
CA SER A 68 -7.21 1.12 -10.46
C SER A 68 -7.22 0.82 -11.94
N VAL A 69 -6.41 1.56 -12.71
CA VAL A 69 -6.26 1.39 -14.17
C VAL A 69 -6.01 -0.08 -14.56
N SER A 70 -5.53 -0.89 -13.62
CA SER A 70 -5.38 -2.34 -13.74
C SER A 70 -6.70 -3.10 -13.96
N ALA A 71 -7.83 -2.70 -13.36
CA ALA A 71 -9.12 -3.35 -13.58
C ALA A 71 -9.65 -3.08 -15.00
N GLU A 72 -9.67 -1.82 -15.41
CA GLU A 72 -10.04 -1.42 -16.77
C GLU A 72 -9.08 -2.02 -17.81
N ALA A 73 -7.77 -1.97 -17.56
CA ALA A 73 -6.77 -2.56 -18.45
C ALA A 73 -6.94 -4.08 -18.58
N ARG A 74 -7.26 -4.79 -17.49
CA ARG A 74 -7.53 -6.23 -17.53
C ARG A 74 -8.75 -6.54 -18.40
N ALA A 75 -9.82 -5.76 -18.27
CA ALA A 75 -11.02 -5.92 -19.10
C ALA A 75 -10.73 -5.68 -20.60
N ILE A 76 -9.94 -4.65 -20.93
CA ILE A 76 -9.55 -4.34 -22.32
C ILE A 76 -8.71 -5.49 -22.92
N LEU A 77 -7.76 -6.02 -22.16
CA LEU A 77 -6.93 -7.14 -22.61
C LEU A 77 -7.76 -8.40 -22.85
N GLU A 78 -8.70 -8.71 -21.95
CA GLU A 78 -9.59 -9.85 -22.10
C GLU A 78 -10.49 -9.74 -23.34
N GLN A 79 -11.01 -8.55 -23.64
CA GLN A 79 -11.81 -8.34 -24.83
C GLN A 79 -10.99 -8.57 -26.11
N ARG A 80 -9.77 -8.02 -26.18
CA ARG A 80 -8.88 -8.23 -27.34
C ARG A 80 -8.56 -9.69 -27.57
N VAL A 81 -8.36 -10.47 -26.51
CA VAL A 81 -8.11 -11.91 -26.60
C VAL A 81 -9.33 -12.65 -27.14
N ARG A 82 -10.55 -12.26 -26.75
CA ARG A 82 -11.79 -12.82 -27.32
C ARG A 82 -11.89 -12.52 -28.81
N ASP A 83 -11.74 -11.25 -29.19
CA ASP A 83 -11.87 -10.81 -30.57
C ASP A 83 -10.86 -11.52 -31.49
N GLN A 84 -9.63 -11.76 -31.03
CA GLN A 84 -8.61 -12.51 -31.78
C GLN A 84 -8.91 -14.01 -31.94
N ARG A 85 -9.68 -14.60 -31.04
CA ARG A 85 -10.06 -16.02 -31.10
C ARG A 85 -11.28 -16.28 -31.98
N GLU A 86 -12.09 -15.25 -32.17
CA GLU A 86 -13.30 -15.28 -32.99
C GLU A 86 -13.05 -14.83 -34.44
N ALA A 87 -11.86 -14.31 -34.74
CA ALA A 87 -11.36 -13.96 -36.06
C ALA A 87 -10.60 -15.12 -36.73
#